data_AF-A0A7J7RQ21-F1
#
_entry.id   AF-A0A7J7RQ21-F1
#
_cell.length_a   1.000
_cell.length_b   1.000
_cell.length_c   1.000
_cell.angle_alpha   90.00
_cell.angle_beta   90.00
_cell.angle_gamma   90.00
#
_symmetry.space_group_name_H-M   'P 1'
#
loop_
_entity.id
_entity.type
_entity.pdbx_description
1 polymer ?
#
loop_
_entity_poly.entity_id
_entity_poly.type
_entity_poly.pdbx_seq_one_letter_code
_entity_poly.pdbx_strand_id
1 'polypeptide(L)'
;MGNWALVSMPTQELDAFIQKSLRPFEDCQKQIDKAVDTICAALHEAEEQLLVTDVAKGGSYGRETVLKGDSDGTLVIFVSNLGTFKDQKKIQHEVLCKICNWLKHCQLERKLAAKMEILTSSGGLFIQLSTRWQSITFKVLPAFDALGEPSWVCVGEQGSGGVC
;
A
#
# COMPACT_ATOMS: atom_id res chain seq x y z
N MET A 1 19.69 -17.57 -14.50
CA MET A 1 19.57 -19.01 -14.24
C MET A 1 18.09 -19.30 -14.12
N GLY A 2 17.53 -20.12 -15.03
CA GLY A 2 16.08 -20.34 -15.13
C GLY A 2 15.51 -21.19 -13.99
N ASN A 3 14.18 -21.15 -13.85
CA ASN A 3 13.35 -21.81 -12.82
C ASN A 3 13.55 -23.34 -12.66
N TRP A 4 14.36 -23.98 -13.50
CA TRP A 4 14.69 -25.42 -13.44
C TRP A 4 15.62 -25.79 -12.28
N ALA A 5 16.34 -24.82 -11.71
CA ALA A 5 17.27 -25.07 -10.61
C ALA A 5 16.56 -25.52 -9.32
N LEU A 6 15.36 -25.00 -9.03
CA LEU A 6 14.61 -25.35 -7.82
C LEU A 6 14.03 -26.78 -7.88
N VAL A 7 13.56 -27.20 -9.05
CA VAL A 7 12.87 -28.49 -9.24
C VAL A 7 13.80 -29.68 -9.01
N SER A 8 15.08 -29.52 -9.31
CA SER A 8 16.09 -30.58 -9.20
C SER A 8 17.03 -30.40 -8.01
N MET A 9 16.72 -29.48 -7.08
CA MET A 9 17.59 -29.13 -5.96
C MET A 9 17.48 -30.14 -4.80
N PRO A 10 18.60 -30.59 -4.21
CA PRO A 10 18.57 -31.34 -2.96
C PRO A 10 17.92 -30.53 -1.83
N THR A 11 17.13 -31.17 -0.98
CA THR A 11 16.41 -30.51 0.13
C THR A 11 17.34 -29.73 1.06
N GLN A 12 18.57 -30.22 1.27
CA GLN A 12 19.58 -29.61 2.12
C GLN A 12 20.09 -28.26 1.58
N GLU A 13 19.90 -27.97 0.29
CA GLU A 13 20.34 -26.73 -0.35
C GLU A 13 19.23 -25.66 -0.39
N LEU A 14 17.99 -26.00 -0.01
CA LEU A 14 16.84 -25.08 -0.10
C LEU A 14 17.04 -23.80 0.72
N ASP A 15 17.58 -23.91 1.93
CA ASP A 15 17.85 -22.74 2.77
C ASP A 15 18.88 -21.81 2.11
N ALA A 16 19.97 -22.38 1.57
CA ALA A 16 20.99 -21.62 0.86
C ALA A 16 20.41 -20.96 -0.40
N PHE A 17 19.49 -21.63 -1.10
CA PHE A 17 18.81 -21.09 -2.25
C PHE A 17 17.87 -19.95 -1.89
N ILE A 18 17.08 -20.06 -0.81
CA ILE A 18 16.23 -18.98 -0.31
C ILE A 18 17.09 -17.74 -0.05
N GLN A 19 18.20 -17.89 0.67
CA GLN A 19 19.08 -16.77 1.03
C GLN A 19 19.73 -16.10 -0.18
N LYS A 20 20.19 -16.88 -1.18
CA LYS A 20 20.96 -16.35 -2.33
C LYS A 20 20.08 -15.85 -3.47
N SER A 21 18.97 -16.54 -3.71
CA SER A 21 18.17 -16.40 -4.93
C SER A 21 16.81 -15.76 -4.69
N LEU A 22 16.21 -15.94 -3.52
CA LEU A 22 14.84 -15.48 -3.24
C LEU A 22 14.79 -14.26 -2.34
N ARG A 23 15.70 -14.11 -1.37
CA ARG A 23 15.70 -12.94 -0.49
C ARG A 23 16.06 -11.65 -1.24
N PRO A 24 15.28 -10.57 -1.08
CA PRO A 24 15.64 -9.25 -1.59
C PRO A 24 16.97 -8.77 -1.03
N PHE A 25 17.64 -7.88 -1.76
CA PHE A 25 18.80 -7.18 -1.22
C PHE A 25 18.35 -6.17 -0.15
N GLU A 26 18.94 -6.22 1.05
CA GLU A 26 18.50 -5.40 2.18
C GLU A 26 18.51 -3.90 1.87
N ASP A 27 19.54 -3.40 1.18
CA ASP A 27 19.63 -1.97 0.83
C ASP A 27 18.58 -1.55 -0.20
N CYS A 28 18.20 -2.46 -1.10
CA CYS A 28 17.10 -2.23 -2.03
C CYS A 28 15.76 -2.19 -1.28
N GLN A 29 15.55 -3.12 -0.35
CA GLN A 29 14.34 -3.17 0.47
C GLN A 29 14.19 -1.90 1.30
N LYS A 30 15.24 -1.45 2.00
CA LYS A 30 15.25 -0.21 2.79
C LYS A 30 14.90 1.04 1.96
N GLN A 31 15.37 1.11 0.71
CA GLN A 31 15.03 2.20 -0.21
C GLN A 31 13.55 2.19 -0.58
N ILE A 32 13.01 1.00 -0.86
CA ILE A 32 11.59 0.83 -1.18
C ILE A 32 10.74 1.18 0.04
N ASP A 33 11.11 0.71 1.24
CA ASP A 33 10.35 0.99 2.47
C ASP A 33 10.25 2.49 2.73
N LYS A 34 11.37 3.22 2.64
CA LYS A 34 11.39 4.69 2.76
C LYS A 34 10.52 5.37 1.70
N ALA A 35 10.52 4.85 0.47
CA ALA A 35 9.70 5.39 -0.60
C ALA A 35 8.20 5.14 -0.35
N VAL A 36 7.83 3.94 0.11
CA VAL A 36 6.46 3.61 0.52
C VAL A 36 6.01 4.51 1.67
N ASP A 37 6.83 4.70 2.70
CA ASP A 37 6.50 5.58 3.83
C ASP A 37 6.27 7.03 3.40
N THR A 38 7.09 7.53 2.48
CA THR A 38 6.93 8.87 1.89
C THR A 38 5.62 8.98 1.10
N ILE A 39 5.26 7.94 0.34
CA ILE A 39 3.98 7.90 -0.40
C ILE A 39 2.79 7.85 0.55
N CYS A 40 2.83 7.00 1.58
CA CYS A 40 1.79 6.92 2.61
C CYS A 40 1.60 8.27 3.29
N ALA A 41 2.69 8.93 3.73
CA ALA A 41 2.63 10.25 4.33
C ALA A 41 1.97 11.29 3.40
N ALA A 42 2.36 11.33 2.13
CA ALA A 42 1.77 12.24 1.14
C ALA A 42 0.29 11.95 0.85
N LEU A 43 -0.15 10.70 0.98
CA LEU A 43 -1.56 10.33 0.84
C LEU A 43 -2.38 10.74 2.07
N HIS A 44 -1.81 10.65 3.27
CA HIS A 44 -2.45 11.15 4.50
C HIS A 44 -2.55 12.67 4.53
N GLU A 45 -1.51 13.41 4.11
CA GLU A 45 -1.55 14.89 4.03
C GLU A 45 -2.64 15.41 3.06
N ALA A 46 -3.15 14.55 2.19
CA ALA A 46 -4.21 14.87 1.24
C ALA A 46 -5.62 14.81 1.85
N GLU A 47 -5.76 14.64 3.18
CA GLU A 47 -7.02 14.39 3.88
C GLU A 47 -8.14 15.36 3.45
N GLU A 48 -7.86 16.65 3.33
CA GLU A 48 -8.85 17.66 2.92
C GLU A 48 -9.30 17.53 1.44
N GLN A 49 -8.49 16.93 0.56
CA GLN A 49 -8.76 16.84 -0.88
C GLN A 49 -9.20 15.46 -1.35
N LEU A 50 -8.69 14.41 -0.71
CA LEU A 50 -8.90 13.00 -1.08
C LEU A 50 -9.76 12.25 -0.06
N LEU A 51 -10.02 12.84 1.11
CA LEU A 51 -10.81 12.24 2.19
C LEU A 51 -10.24 10.89 2.65
N VAL A 52 -8.91 10.75 2.56
CA VAL A 52 -8.17 9.55 2.97
C VAL A 52 -8.14 9.52 4.49
N THR A 53 -8.68 8.46 5.08
CA THR A 53 -8.68 8.26 6.54
C THR A 53 -7.50 7.40 6.97
N ASP A 54 -7.14 6.39 6.17
CA ASP A 54 -6.03 5.50 6.48
C ASP A 54 -5.44 4.83 5.22
N VAL A 55 -4.21 4.33 5.32
CA VAL A 55 -3.50 3.62 4.26
C VAL A 55 -2.93 2.31 4.79
N ALA A 56 -3.51 1.18 4.38
CA ALA A 56 -2.98 -0.14 4.70
C ALA A 56 -2.09 -0.71 3.58
N LYS A 57 -1.05 -1.45 3.98
CA LYS A 57 -0.10 -2.13 3.11
C LYS A 57 -0.49 -3.61 3.01
N GLY A 58 -0.59 -4.14 1.80
CA GLY A 58 -0.96 -5.52 1.51
C GLY A 58 -0.13 -6.13 0.37
N GLY A 59 -0.60 -7.26 -0.18
CA GLY A 59 0.16 -8.03 -1.18
C GLY A 59 1.36 -8.74 -0.56
N SER A 60 2.31 -9.19 -1.38
CA SER A 60 3.56 -9.78 -0.86
C SER A 60 4.39 -8.76 -0.07
N TYR A 61 4.38 -7.48 -0.45
CA TYR A 61 4.99 -6.41 0.33
C TYR A 61 4.42 -6.30 1.75
N GLY A 62 3.11 -6.11 1.91
CA GLY A 62 2.49 -5.95 3.23
C GLY A 62 2.56 -7.20 4.12
N ARG A 63 2.79 -8.37 3.53
CA ARG A 63 2.99 -9.64 4.25
C ARG A 63 4.45 -9.96 4.54
N GLU A 64 5.38 -9.09 4.14
CA GLU A 64 6.83 -9.28 4.26
C GLU A 64 7.34 -10.55 3.54
N THR A 65 6.70 -10.92 2.43
CA THR A 65 7.07 -12.08 1.59
C THR A 65 7.60 -11.66 0.23
N VAL A 66 8.21 -10.48 0.13
CA VAL A 66 8.81 -9.96 -1.11
C VAL A 66 9.93 -10.89 -1.57
N LEU A 67 9.95 -11.20 -2.86
CA LEU A 67 11.00 -11.96 -3.50
C LEU A 67 11.93 -11.04 -4.29
N LYS A 68 13.19 -11.46 -4.39
CA LYS A 68 14.22 -10.81 -5.19
C LYS A 68 13.77 -10.63 -6.65
N GLY A 69 14.02 -9.45 -7.21
CA GLY A 69 13.63 -9.12 -8.57
C GLY A 69 12.30 -8.36 -8.58
N ASP A 70 11.25 -8.97 -9.13
CA ASP A 70 9.94 -8.33 -9.25
C ASP A 70 8.95 -8.97 -8.29
N SER A 71 8.24 -8.13 -7.52
CA SER A 71 7.22 -8.56 -6.57
C SER A 71 5.99 -7.64 -6.61
N ASP A 72 4.93 -8.06 -5.94
CA ASP A 72 3.69 -7.30 -5.84
C ASP A 72 3.53 -6.60 -4.49
N GLY A 73 2.74 -5.53 -4.51
CA GLY A 73 2.24 -4.91 -3.30
C GLY A 73 0.81 -4.45 -3.51
N THR A 74 0.14 -4.09 -2.44
CA THR A 74 -1.15 -3.41 -2.51
C THR A 74 -1.15 -2.26 -1.52
N LEU A 75 -1.57 -1.08 -1.96
CA LEU A 75 -1.89 0.05 -1.09
C LEU A 75 -3.42 0.16 -1.03
N VAL A 76 -3.99 -0.14 0.12
CA VAL A 76 -5.43 0.00 0.38
C VAL A 76 -5.65 1.38 0.98
N ILE A 77 -6.37 2.23 0.28
CA ILE A 77 -6.63 3.62 0.66
C ILE A 77 -8.05 3.69 1.21
N PHE A 78 -8.19 3.84 2.52
CA PHE A 78 -9.48 4.02 3.14
C PHE A 78 -9.94 5.47 2.95
N VAL A 79 -11.19 5.66 2.52
CA VAL A 79 -11.75 6.99 2.27
C VAL A 79 -13.08 7.17 3.00
N SER A 80 -13.28 8.34 3.62
CA SER A 80 -14.47 8.62 4.45
C SER A 80 -15.77 8.75 3.64
N ASN A 81 -15.67 9.00 2.32
CA ASN A 81 -16.82 9.07 1.41
C ASN A 81 -17.48 7.73 1.11
N LEU A 82 -16.91 6.61 1.58
CA LEU A 82 -17.49 5.29 1.41
C LEU A 82 -18.21 4.91 2.69
N GLY A 83 -19.54 4.79 2.63
CA GLY A 83 -20.35 4.29 3.76
C GLY A 83 -20.69 2.80 3.66
N THR A 84 -20.55 2.20 2.47
CA THR A 84 -20.86 0.78 2.24
C THR A 84 -19.92 0.15 1.21
N PHE A 85 -19.83 -1.18 1.21
CA PHE A 85 -19.13 -1.94 0.18
C PHE A 85 -19.68 -1.71 -1.24
N LYS A 86 -20.96 -1.34 -1.39
CA LYS A 86 -21.55 -1.06 -2.71
C LYS A 86 -21.01 0.23 -3.30
N ASP A 87 -20.66 1.20 -2.45
CA ASP A 87 -20.18 2.50 -2.89
C ASP A 87 -18.77 2.41 -3.47
N GLN A 88 -17.94 1.49 -2.95
CA GLN A 88 -16.59 1.21 -3.47
C GLN A 88 -16.63 1.04 -4.98
N LYS A 89 -17.48 0.14 -5.52
CA LYS A 89 -17.55 -0.11 -6.96
C LYS A 89 -18.03 1.10 -7.77
N LYS A 90 -18.90 1.94 -7.20
CA LYS A 90 -19.50 3.07 -7.92
C LYS A 90 -18.51 4.22 -8.09
N ILE A 91 -17.78 4.55 -7.03
CA ILE A 91 -16.89 5.74 -7.02
C ILE A 91 -15.41 5.39 -7.20
N GLN A 92 -15.05 4.10 -7.30
CA GLN A 92 -13.66 3.64 -7.42
C GLN A 92 -12.88 4.41 -8.49
N HIS A 93 -13.46 4.56 -9.68
CA HIS A 93 -12.80 5.26 -10.78
C HIS A 93 -12.53 6.73 -10.43
N GLU A 94 -13.50 7.43 -9.86
CA GLU A 94 -13.35 8.83 -9.45
C GLU A 94 -12.25 8.98 -8.40
N VAL A 95 -12.27 8.14 -7.35
CA VAL A 95 -11.27 8.18 -6.27
C VAL A 95 -9.88 7.88 -6.81
N LEU A 96 -9.72 6.87 -7.68
CA LEU A 96 -8.45 6.55 -8.32
C LEU A 96 -7.94 7.68 -9.21
N CYS A 97 -8.82 8.38 -9.94
CA CYS A 97 -8.45 9.56 -10.71
C CYS A 97 -7.92 10.68 -9.81
N LYS A 98 -8.58 10.96 -8.68
CA LYS A 98 -8.14 11.97 -7.72
C LYS A 98 -6.78 11.62 -7.12
N ILE A 99 -6.58 10.37 -6.68
CA ILE A 99 -5.30 9.88 -6.15
C ILE A 99 -4.20 10.00 -7.20
N CYS A 100 -4.46 9.58 -8.45
CA CYS A 100 -3.49 9.67 -9.53
C CYS A 100 -3.05 11.13 -9.80
N ASN A 101 -4.01 12.05 -9.84
CA ASN A 101 -3.73 13.47 -10.05
C ASN A 101 -2.92 14.07 -8.90
N TRP A 102 -3.27 13.73 -7.65
CA TRP A 102 -2.54 14.16 -6.47
C TRP A 102 -1.09 13.67 -6.50
N LEU A 103 -0.86 12.38 -6.70
CA LEU A 103 0.49 11.79 -6.75
C LEU A 103 1.36 12.44 -7.84
N LYS A 104 0.78 12.76 -9.00
CA LYS A 104 1.47 13.51 -10.07
C LYS A 104 1.78 14.96 -9.67
N HIS A 105 0.87 15.62 -8.96
CA HIS A 105 1.03 17.00 -8.52
C HIS A 105 2.11 17.15 -7.44
N CYS A 106 2.16 16.22 -6.48
CA CYS A 106 3.14 16.24 -5.38
C CYS A 106 4.59 16.05 -5.83
N GLN A 107 4.83 15.66 -7.10
CA GLN A 107 6.15 15.43 -7.69
C GLN A 107 7.07 14.59 -6.79
N LEU A 108 6.50 13.54 -6.17
CA LEU A 108 7.19 12.72 -5.18
C LEU A 108 8.47 12.10 -5.72
N GLU A 109 8.54 11.81 -7.02
CA GLU A 109 9.70 11.23 -7.71
C GLU A 109 11.05 11.88 -7.31
N ARG A 110 11.08 13.19 -7.03
CA ARG A 110 12.32 13.91 -6.64
C ARG A 110 12.75 13.68 -5.19
N LYS A 111 11.86 13.19 -4.33
CA LYS A 111 12.07 13.00 -2.89
C LYS A 111 12.26 11.54 -2.51
N LEU A 112 11.97 10.60 -3.40
CA LEU A 112 11.93 9.17 -3.09
C LEU A 112 13.32 8.53 -3.17
N ALA A 113 13.57 7.61 -2.25
CA ALA A 113 14.78 6.78 -2.22
C ALA A 113 14.79 5.67 -3.29
N ALA A 114 13.67 5.47 -3.99
CA ALA A 114 13.52 4.54 -5.11
C ALA A 114 12.86 5.27 -6.28
N LYS A 115 13.14 4.82 -7.51
CA LYS A 115 12.49 5.36 -8.70
C LYS A 115 11.02 4.97 -8.68
N MET A 116 10.14 5.95 -8.83
CA MET A 116 8.69 5.77 -8.88
C MET A 116 8.18 5.96 -10.30
N GLU A 117 7.25 5.11 -10.72
CA GLU A 117 6.45 5.27 -11.94
C GLU A 117 4.98 5.05 -11.62
N ILE A 118 4.11 5.91 -12.16
CA ILE A 118 2.65 5.79 -12.01
C ILE A 118 2.08 5.21 -13.30
N LEU A 119 1.41 4.06 -13.21
CA LEU A 119 0.81 3.35 -14.33
C LEU A 119 -0.71 3.30 -14.17
N THR A 120 -1.44 3.57 -15.25
CA THR A 120 -2.91 3.49 -15.29
C THR A 120 -3.36 2.51 -16.37
N SER A 121 -4.24 1.57 -16.04
CA SER A 121 -4.78 0.59 -17.00
C SER A 121 -6.22 0.25 -16.66
N SER A 122 -7.13 0.38 -17.64
CA SER A 122 -8.54 -0.07 -17.59
C SER A 122 -9.28 0.11 -16.24
N GLY A 123 -9.09 1.27 -15.59
CA GLY A 123 -9.73 1.62 -14.32
C GLY A 123 -8.95 1.22 -13.06
N GLY A 124 -7.73 0.73 -13.20
CA GLY A 124 -6.76 0.51 -12.13
C GLY A 124 -5.64 1.54 -12.11
N LEU A 125 -5.11 1.79 -10.91
CA LEU A 125 -3.94 2.61 -10.66
C LEU A 125 -2.86 1.74 -10.02
N PHE A 126 -1.65 1.83 -10.56
CA PHE A 126 -0.50 1.11 -10.06
C PHE A 126 0.66 2.08 -9.84
N ILE A 127 1.43 1.82 -8.79
CA ILE A 127 2.67 2.54 -8.48
C ILE A 127 3.79 1.52 -8.51
N GLN A 128 4.72 1.68 -9.45
CA GLN A 128 5.90 0.84 -9.49
C GLN A 128 7.05 1.56 -8.81
N LEU A 129 7.61 0.94 -7.79
CA LEU A 129 8.85 1.38 -7.15
C LEU A 129 9.98 0.46 -7.61
N SER A 130 11.09 1.05 -8.04
CA SER A 130 12.24 0.31 -8.54
C SER A 130 13.56 0.85 -8.01
N THR A 131 14.46 -0.08 -7.73
CA THR A 131 15.87 0.15 -7.43
C THR A 131 16.71 -0.60 -8.47
N ARG A 132 18.02 -0.66 -8.28
CA ARG A 132 18.92 -1.38 -9.21
C ARG A 132 18.59 -2.86 -9.38
N TRP A 133 18.09 -3.53 -8.34
CA TRP A 133 17.95 -5.00 -8.31
C TRP A 133 16.61 -5.50 -7.77
N GLN A 134 15.70 -4.58 -7.44
CA GLN A 134 14.39 -4.90 -6.90
C GLN A 134 13.37 -3.95 -7.47
N SER A 135 12.22 -4.47 -7.88
CA SER A 135 11.04 -3.71 -8.19
C SER A 135 9.83 -4.28 -7.45
N ILE A 136 8.91 -3.39 -7.06
CA ILE A 136 7.62 -3.76 -6.49
C ILE A 136 6.54 -2.93 -7.16
N THR A 137 5.53 -3.62 -7.70
CA THR A 137 4.37 -2.98 -8.32
C THR A 137 3.20 -3.02 -7.35
N PHE A 138 2.85 -1.85 -6.83
CA PHE A 138 1.73 -1.66 -5.92
C PHE A 138 0.45 -1.44 -6.70
N LYS A 139 -0.56 -2.28 -6.48
CA LYS A 139 -1.94 -1.99 -6.86
C LYS A 139 -2.55 -1.03 -5.85
N VAL A 140 -3.12 0.08 -6.32
CA VAL A 140 -3.84 1.02 -5.45
C VAL A 140 -5.33 0.66 -5.42
N LEU A 141 -5.90 0.52 -4.23
CA LEU A 141 -7.28 0.10 -4.01
C LEU A 141 -7.99 1.03 -3.03
N PRO A 142 -8.95 1.86 -3.47
CA PRO A 142 -9.84 2.56 -2.56
C PRO A 142 -10.73 1.58 -1.81
N ALA A 143 -10.91 1.79 -0.51
CA ALA A 143 -11.74 0.92 0.31
C ALA A 143 -12.64 1.65 1.32
N PHE A 144 -13.80 1.03 1.56
CA PHE A 144 -14.65 1.33 2.72
C PHE A 144 -13.98 0.73 3.95
N ASP A 145 -13.79 1.54 4.98
CA ASP A 145 -13.27 1.07 6.26
C ASP A 145 -14.39 0.43 7.09
N ALA A 146 -14.58 -0.87 6.90
CA ALA A 146 -15.55 -1.65 7.66
C ALA A 146 -15.03 -2.11 9.04
N LEU A 147 -13.73 -1.89 9.32
CA LEU A 147 -13.06 -2.34 10.54
C LEU A 147 -12.72 -1.18 11.48
N GLY A 148 -12.79 0.06 10.99
CA GLY A 148 -12.61 1.28 11.77
C GLY A 148 -13.64 1.42 12.89
N GLU A 149 -13.28 2.21 13.92
CA GLU A 149 -14.15 2.39 15.07
C GLU A 149 -15.49 3.05 14.67
N PRO A 150 -16.63 2.52 15.13
CA PRO A 150 -17.91 3.19 14.95
C PRO A 150 -17.85 4.57 15.62
N SER A 151 -18.29 5.62 14.95
CA SER A 151 -18.36 6.99 15.49
C SER A 151 -19.34 7.18 16.65
N TRP A 152 -19.85 6.11 17.26
CA TRP A 152 -20.64 6.14 18.48
C TRP A 152 -19.71 6.19 19.70
N VAL A 153 -19.03 7.33 19.88
CA VAL A 153 -18.57 7.69 21.22
C VAL A 153 -19.84 7.86 22.06
N CYS A 154 -20.07 6.94 23.00
CA CYS A 154 -21.05 7.12 24.04
C CYS A 154 -20.66 8.37 24.85
N VAL A 155 -21.28 9.51 24.55
CA VAL A 155 -21.33 10.63 25.50
C VAL A 155 -22.27 10.19 26.61
N GLY A 156 -21.71 9.49 27.61
CA GLY A 156 -22.40 9.22 28.86
C GLY A 156 -22.67 10.55 29.56
N GLU A 157 -23.94 10.79 29.84
CA GLU A 157 -24.51 11.97 30.46
C GLU A 157 -23.71 12.48 31.67
N GLN A 158 -23.48 13.80 31.72
CA GLN A 158 -23.24 14.50 32.97
C GLN A 158 -24.50 14.38 33.83
N GLY A 159 -24.53 13.39 34.71
CA GLY A 159 -25.54 13.26 35.75
C GLY A 159 -25.42 14.38 36.76
N SER A 160 -26.26 15.40 36.60
CA SER A 160 -26.57 16.41 37.62
C SER A 160 -27.26 15.75 38.82
N GLY A 161 -27.05 16.33 40.00
CA GLY A 161 -27.42 15.80 41.31
C GLY A 161 -28.87 15.35 41.52
N GLY A 162 -29.03 14.53 42.55
CA GLY A 162 -30.31 14.15 43.12
C GLY A 162 -30.11 13.36 44.42
N VAL A 163 -30.30 14.04 45.55
CA VAL A 163 -30.39 13.49 46.90
C VAL A 163 -31.63 12.59 47.00
N CYS A 164 -31.47 11.39 47.56
CA CYS A 164 -32.36 10.67 48.48
C CYS A 164 -31.58 9.51 49.10
#